data_AF-A0A645GDV9-F1
#
_entry.id   AF-A0A645GDV9-F1
#
_cell.length_a   1.000
_cell.length_b   1.000
_cell.length_c   1.000
_cell.angle_alpha   90.00
_cell.angle_beta   90.00
_cell.angle_gamma   90.00
#
_symmetry.space_group_name_H-M   'P 1'
#
loop_
_entity.id
_entity.type
_entity.pdbx_description
1 polymer ?
#
loop_
_entity_poly.entity_id
_entity_poly.type
_entity_poly.pdbx_seq_one_letter_code
_entity_poly.pdbx_strand_id
1 'polypeptide(L)'
;MLAGEEKAKKLVIVNRTSEKAELLAQRVRQYYSLTVETVSYEDIMTVCDPEIFVQTTSVGMGNDAENTPIKNTEFFNNVKFAVDIIYTPWETKLMKDAVRRGVQTVNGFDMLFYQGLASFEIWHDMSVDFNTAVMLKEKLTNFYRRG
;
A
#
# COMPACT_ATOMS: atom_id res chain seq x y z
N MET A 1 3.39 0.94 11.08
CA MET A 1 2.08 0.99 11.75
C MET A 1 1.19 -0.03 11.08
N LEU A 2 0.71 -1.03 11.82
CA LEU A 2 -0.07 -2.14 11.25
C LEU A 2 -1.57 -1.87 11.41
N ALA A 3 -2.39 -2.23 10.43
CA ALA A 3 -3.84 -1.98 10.46
C ALA A 3 -4.55 -2.53 11.71
N GLY A 4 -4.00 -3.58 12.33
CA GLY A 4 -4.50 -4.16 13.59
C GLY A 4 -4.21 -3.31 14.83
N GLU A 5 -3.19 -2.45 14.82
CA GLU A 5 -2.87 -1.53 15.92
C GLU A 5 -3.80 -0.31 15.91
N GLU A 6 -4.19 0.14 14.71
CA GLU A 6 -5.03 1.33 14.48
C GLU A 6 -6.54 1.04 14.48
N LYS A 7 -6.95 -0.10 15.06
CA LYS A 7 -8.36 -0.49 15.21
C LYS A 7 -9.15 -0.54 13.89
N ALA A 8 -8.53 -0.99 12.80
CA ALA A 8 -9.29 -1.37 11.62
C ALA A 8 -10.40 -2.36 12.03
N LYS A 9 -11.60 -2.25 11.46
CA LYS A 9 -12.69 -3.18 11.81
C LYS A 9 -12.54 -4.51 11.09
N LYS A 10 -12.02 -4.48 9.86
CA LYS A 10 -11.90 -5.62 8.96
C LYS A 10 -10.69 -5.44 8.05
N LEU A 11 -9.95 -6.52 7.83
CA LEU A 11 -8.91 -6.62 6.81
C LEU A 11 -9.29 -7.71 5.83
N VAL A 12 -9.31 -7.38 4.54
CA VAL A 12 -9.51 -8.36 3.46
C VAL A 12 -8.19 -8.53 2.73
N ILE A 13 -7.67 -9.75 2.70
CA ILE A 13 -6.42 -10.09 2.02
C ILE A 13 -6.76 -10.76 0.70
N VAL A 14 -6.39 -10.11 -0.40
CA VAL A 14 -6.59 -10.62 -1.75
C VAL A 14 -5.26 -11.09 -2.31
N ASN A 15 -5.22 -12.30 -2.86
CA ASN A 15 -4.02 -12.80 -3.52
C ASN A 15 -4.34 -13.83 -4.60
N ARG A 16 -3.47 -13.91 -5.62
CA ARG A 16 -3.58 -14.93 -6.68
C ARG A 16 -3.40 -16.35 -6.16
N THR A 17 -2.66 -16.53 -5.06
CA THR A 17 -2.47 -17.83 -4.40
C THR A 17 -3.18 -17.83 -3.06
N SER A 18 -4.36 -18.46 -3.00
CA SER A 18 -5.25 -18.46 -1.83
C SER A 18 -4.56 -18.99 -0.56
N GLU A 19 -3.73 -20.01 -0.69
CA GLU A 19 -2.97 -20.57 0.45
C GLU A 19 -2.08 -19.53 1.13
N LYS A 20 -1.39 -18.69 0.34
CA LYS A 20 -0.54 -17.61 0.88
C LYS A 20 -1.37 -16.53 1.58
N ALA A 21 -2.56 -16.21 1.06
CA ALA A 21 -3.47 -15.28 1.71
C ALA A 21 -3.96 -15.82 3.05
N GLU A 22 -4.33 -17.10 3.11
CA GLU A 22 -4.81 -17.72 4.34
C GLU A 22 -3.72 -17.86 5.40
N LEU A 23 -2.49 -18.21 5.00
CA LEU A 23 -1.34 -18.24 5.92
C LEU A 23 -1.08 -16.85 6.52
N LEU A 24 -1.16 -15.78 5.70
CA LEU A 24 -1.02 -14.41 6.19
C LEU A 24 -2.18 -14.02 7.10
N ALA A 25 -3.41 -14.36 6.75
CA ALA A 25 -4.59 -14.08 7.55
C ALA A 25 -4.52 -14.75 8.93
N GLN A 26 -4.10 -16.01 8.99
CA GLN A 26 -3.89 -16.73 10.25
C GLN A 26 -2.84 -16.04 11.12
N ARG A 27 -1.71 -15.62 10.55
CA ARG A 27 -0.69 -14.86 11.29
C ARG A 27 -1.25 -13.56 11.84
N VAL A 28 -1.99 -12.78 11.03
CA VAL A 28 -2.59 -11.52 11.52
C VAL A 28 -3.57 -11.79 12.67
N ARG A 29 -4.43 -12.81 12.56
CA ARG A 29 -5.38 -13.19 13.62
C ARG A 29 -4.69 -13.65 14.92
N GLN A 30 -3.46 -14.18 14.86
CA GLN A 30 -2.68 -14.56 16.05
C GLN A 30 -2.18 -13.36 16.85
N TYR A 31 -1.84 -12.27 16.17
CA TYR A 31 -1.27 -11.06 16.81
C TYR A 31 -2.31 -9.97 17.09
N TYR A 32 -3.42 -9.95 16.35
CA TYR A 32 -4.39 -8.87 16.41
C TYR A 32 -5.82 -9.38 16.53
N SER A 33 -6.61 -8.76 17.41
CA SER A 33 -8.05 -8.99 17.53
C SER A 33 -8.81 -8.24 16.42
N LEU A 34 -8.64 -8.69 15.18
CA LEU A 34 -9.18 -8.10 13.95
C LEU A 34 -9.93 -9.15 13.13
N THR A 35 -11.06 -8.79 12.54
CA THR A 35 -11.71 -9.63 11.53
C THR A 35 -10.85 -9.65 10.27
N VAL A 36 -10.26 -10.80 9.95
CA VAL A 36 -9.47 -10.98 8.73
C VAL A 36 -10.16 -11.97 7.82
N GLU A 37 -10.40 -11.59 6.57
CA GLU A 37 -10.97 -12.44 5.52
C GLU A 37 -9.99 -12.57 4.35
N THR A 38 -10.14 -13.63 3.59
CA THR A 38 -9.37 -13.87 2.38
C THR A 38 -10.31 -13.98 1.19
N VAL A 39 -9.91 -13.39 0.07
CA VAL A 39 -10.68 -13.42 -1.19
C VAL A 39 -9.72 -13.77 -2.32
N SER A 40 -10.20 -14.55 -3.30
CA SER A 40 -9.41 -14.86 -4.48
C SER A 40 -9.17 -13.58 -5.30
N TYR A 41 -8.10 -13.54 -6.09
CA TYR A 41 -7.86 -12.39 -6.96
C TYR A 41 -8.96 -12.22 -8.01
N GLU A 42 -9.50 -13.33 -8.51
CA GLU A 42 -10.59 -13.38 -9.48
C GLU A 42 -11.88 -12.79 -8.93
N ASP A 43 -12.11 -12.92 -7.62
CA ASP A 43 -13.30 -12.46 -6.92
C ASP A 43 -13.12 -11.10 -6.23
N ILE A 44 -12.07 -10.33 -6.56
CA ILE A 44 -11.79 -9.03 -5.92
C ILE A 44 -12.98 -8.05 -5.99
N MET A 45 -13.82 -8.15 -7.02
CA MET A 45 -15.03 -7.34 -7.18
C MET A 45 -16.12 -7.62 -6.14
N THR A 46 -16.03 -8.76 -5.42
CA THR A 46 -16.96 -9.12 -4.35
C THR A 46 -16.64 -8.42 -3.02
N VAL A 47 -15.49 -7.74 -2.93
CA VAL A 47 -15.12 -6.98 -1.74
C VAL A 47 -15.97 -5.72 -1.67
N CYS A 48 -16.97 -5.73 -0.78
CA CYS A 48 -17.87 -4.61 -0.57
C CYS A 48 -17.21 -3.47 0.24
N ASP A 49 -17.31 -2.25 -0.27
CA ASP A 49 -17.01 -0.98 0.39
C ASP A 49 -15.68 -0.87 1.16
N PRO A 50 -14.53 -1.22 0.56
CA PRO A 50 -13.23 -1.02 1.21
C PRO A 50 -12.91 0.47 1.32
N GLU A 51 -12.82 1.01 2.53
CA GLU A 51 -12.44 2.43 2.72
C GLU A 51 -11.02 2.72 2.22
N ILE A 52 -10.09 1.80 2.47
CA ILE A 52 -8.70 1.88 2.06
C ILE A 52 -8.33 0.62 1.27
N PHE A 53 -7.78 0.82 0.08
CA PHE A 53 -7.20 -0.24 -0.73
C PHE A 53 -5.68 -0.09 -0.76
N VAL A 54 -4.94 -1.18 -0.53
CA VAL A 54 -3.48 -1.18 -0.57
C VAL A 54 -3.01 -2.23 -1.58
N GLN A 55 -2.34 -1.77 -2.64
CA GLN A 55 -1.61 -2.63 -3.56
C GLN A 55 -0.24 -2.93 -2.95
N THR A 56 0.09 -4.22 -2.81
CA THR A 56 1.39 -4.67 -2.31
C THR A 56 2.11 -5.66 -3.24
N THR A 57 1.82 -5.61 -4.55
CA THR A 57 2.42 -6.49 -5.56
C THR A 57 3.39 -5.70 -6.45
N SER A 58 4.14 -6.37 -7.33
CA SER A 58 5.01 -5.68 -8.29
C SER A 58 4.32 -5.24 -9.59
N VAL A 59 3.01 -5.51 -9.75
CA VAL A 59 2.27 -5.13 -10.97
C VAL A 59 2.11 -3.61 -11.00
N GLY A 60 2.62 -2.97 -12.06
CA GLY A 60 2.71 -1.51 -12.18
C GLY A 60 4.14 -0.97 -12.09
N MET A 61 5.16 -1.84 -11.99
CA MET A 61 6.57 -1.48 -11.91
C MET A 61 7.39 -2.11 -13.07
N GLY A 62 8.45 -1.45 -13.50
CA GLY A 62 9.40 -1.98 -14.50
C GLY A 62 8.73 -2.29 -15.84
N ASN A 63 8.94 -3.49 -16.37
CA ASN A 63 8.32 -3.93 -17.63
C ASN A 63 6.78 -3.99 -17.56
N ASP A 64 6.20 -3.98 -16.36
CA ASP A 64 4.76 -3.99 -16.10
C ASP A 64 4.20 -2.61 -15.74
N ALA A 65 4.92 -1.51 -16.02
CA ALA A 65 4.50 -0.14 -15.66
C ALA A 65 3.09 0.24 -16.16
N GLU A 66 2.69 -0.32 -17.31
CA GLU A 66 1.37 -0.08 -17.94
C GLU A 66 0.31 -1.13 -17.54
N ASN A 67 0.62 -2.01 -16.59
CA ASN A 67 -0.29 -3.01 -16.04
C ASN A 67 -0.86 -2.56 -14.69
N THR A 68 -2.00 -3.16 -14.31
CA THR A 68 -2.67 -2.91 -13.02
C THR A 68 -3.27 -4.22 -12.52
N PRO A 69 -3.25 -4.48 -11.20
CA PRO A 69 -3.97 -5.61 -10.62
C PRO A 69 -5.49 -5.39 -10.59
N ILE A 70 -5.98 -4.17 -10.82
CA ILE A 70 -7.43 -3.90 -10.87
C ILE A 70 -7.86 -3.74 -12.32
N LYS A 71 -8.44 -4.79 -12.91
CA LYS A 71 -8.87 -4.80 -14.32
C LYS A 71 -10.17 -4.02 -14.55
N ASN A 72 -11.12 -4.14 -13.63
CA ASN A 72 -12.36 -3.36 -13.67
C ASN A 72 -12.26 -2.16 -12.72
N THR A 73 -12.21 -0.95 -13.28
CA THR A 73 -12.07 0.29 -12.51
C THR A 73 -13.32 0.65 -11.69
N GLU A 74 -14.45 -0.02 -11.89
CA GLU A 74 -15.62 0.12 -11.02
C GLU A 74 -15.35 -0.29 -9.57
N PHE A 75 -14.31 -1.11 -9.34
CA PHE A 75 -13.82 -1.43 -7.99
C PHE A 75 -13.57 -0.16 -7.15
N PHE A 76 -13.07 0.91 -7.78
CA PHE A 76 -12.73 2.15 -7.10
C PHE A 76 -13.95 3.00 -6.72
N ASN A 77 -15.16 2.69 -7.19
CA ASN A 77 -16.36 3.48 -6.86
C ASN A 77 -16.64 3.54 -5.35
N ASN A 78 -16.21 2.52 -4.61
CA ASN A 78 -16.43 2.43 -3.16
C ASN A 78 -15.12 2.58 -2.35
N VAL A 79 -14.01 2.92 -3.02
CA VAL A 79 -12.71 3.14 -2.38
C VAL A 79 -12.55 4.62 -2.05
N LYS A 80 -12.18 4.97 -0.81
CA LYS A 80 -11.89 6.36 -0.44
C LYS A 80 -10.42 6.72 -0.67
N PHE A 81 -9.53 5.79 -0.30
CA PHE A 81 -8.09 5.96 -0.44
C PHE A 81 -7.45 4.72 -1.06
N ALA A 82 -6.56 4.92 -2.02
CA ALA A 82 -5.74 3.85 -2.60
C ALA A 82 -4.25 4.12 -2.35
N VAL A 83 -3.56 3.15 -1.77
CA VAL A 83 -2.12 3.18 -1.53
C VAL A 83 -1.48 2.15 -2.45
N ASP A 84 -0.43 2.54 -3.17
CA ASP A 84 0.38 1.65 -3.97
C ASP A 84 1.80 1.67 -3.41
N ILE A 85 2.35 0.54 -2.95
CA ILE A 85 3.71 0.53 -2.38
C ILE A 85 4.80 0.70 -3.44
N ILE A 86 4.43 0.73 -4.73
CA ILE A 86 5.33 1.08 -5.82
C ILE A 86 5.65 2.59 -5.74
N TYR A 87 6.93 2.94 -5.86
CA TYR A 87 7.43 4.33 -5.91
C TYR A 87 8.16 4.68 -7.21
N THR A 88 8.40 3.69 -8.07
CA THR A 88 8.97 3.86 -9.42
C THR A 88 8.18 2.97 -10.39
N PRO A 89 7.38 3.53 -11.31
CA PRO A 89 7.20 4.96 -11.58
C PRO A 89 6.56 5.72 -10.41
N TRP A 90 6.72 7.05 -10.38
CA TRP A 90 6.16 7.90 -9.32
C TRP A 90 4.63 7.79 -9.22
N GLU A 91 3.97 7.57 -10.36
CA GLU A 91 2.53 7.37 -10.46
C GLU A 91 2.24 6.16 -11.35
N THR A 92 1.69 5.10 -10.75
CA THR A 92 1.34 3.85 -11.45
C THR A 92 0.02 3.96 -12.22
N LYS A 93 -0.24 3.02 -13.13
CA LYS A 93 -1.54 2.93 -13.80
C LYS A 93 -2.70 2.79 -12.84
N LEU A 94 -2.54 2.01 -11.78
CA LEU A 94 -3.54 1.82 -10.74
C LEU A 94 -3.90 3.16 -10.07
N MET A 95 -2.90 3.97 -9.74
CA MET A 95 -3.13 5.29 -9.18
C MET A 95 -3.88 6.20 -10.16
N LYS A 96 -3.48 6.21 -11.44
CA LYS A 96 -4.18 6.99 -12.49
C LYS A 96 -5.63 6.56 -12.63
N ASP A 97 -5.90 5.25 -12.63
CA ASP A 97 -7.25 4.68 -12.74
C ASP A 97 -8.12 5.06 -11.54
N ALA A 98 -7.55 5.02 -10.33
CA ALA A 98 -8.22 5.40 -9.08
C ALA A 98 -8.52 6.91 -9.03
N VAL A 99 -7.56 7.77 -9.42
CA VAL A 99 -7.75 9.24 -9.49
C VAL A 99 -8.87 9.60 -10.47
N ARG A 100 -8.98 8.92 -11.62
CA ARG A 100 -10.09 9.12 -12.57
C ARG A 100 -11.46 8.76 -11.99
N ARG A 101 -11.51 7.99 -10.90
CA ARG A 101 -12.72 7.63 -10.16
C ARG A 101 -12.94 8.50 -8.91
N GLY A 102 -12.12 9.54 -8.72
CA GLY A 102 -12.22 10.46 -7.58
C GLY A 102 -11.56 9.95 -6.29
N VAL A 103 -10.77 8.87 -6.37
CA VAL A 103 -10.08 8.28 -5.22
C VAL A 103 -8.77 9.01 -4.95
N GLN A 104 -8.49 9.30 -3.68
CA GLN A 104 -7.19 9.86 -3.28
C GLN A 104 -6.12 8.78 -3.29
N THR A 105 -4.94 9.08 -3.84
CA THR A 105 -3.86 8.10 -3.99
C THR A 105 -2.57 8.53 -3.32
N VAL A 106 -1.82 7.53 -2.81
CA VAL A 106 -0.48 7.70 -2.24
C VAL A 106 0.43 6.60 -2.79
N ASN A 107 1.65 6.96 -3.20
CA ASN A 107 2.64 5.98 -3.68
C ASN A 107 3.51 5.45 -2.53
N GLY A 108 4.43 4.54 -2.83
CA GLY A 108 5.24 3.86 -1.83
C GLY A 108 6.44 4.64 -1.33
N PHE A 109 6.66 5.88 -1.81
CA PHE A 109 7.88 6.61 -1.50
C PHE A 109 8.00 6.91 -0.01
N ASP A 110 6.90 7.29 0.63
CA ASP A 110 6.85 7.53 2.06
C ASP A 110 7.23 6.27 2.85
N MET A 111 6.71 5.11 2.43
CA MET A 111 7.07 3.83 3.03
C MET A 111 8.58 3.57 2.90
N LEU A 112 9.16 3.74 1.69
CA LEU A 112 10.59 3.59 1.44
C LEU A 112 11.44 4.52 2.32
N PHE A 113 11.04 5.78 2.46
CA PHE A 113 11.75 6.78 3.25
C PHE A 113 11.71 6.44 4.74
N TYR A 114 10.50 6.23 5.30
CA TYR A 114 10.34 6.05 6.74
C TYR A 114 10.91 4.71 7.24
N GLN A 115 10.88 3.64 6.42
CA GLN A 115 11.57 2.40 6.79
C GLN A 115 13.10 2.54 6.77
N GLY A 116 13.65 3.37 5.87
CA GLY A 116 15.07 3.72 5.88
C GLY A 116 15.46 4.57 7.09
N LEU A 117 14.64 5.56 7.43
CA LEU A 117 14.84 6.41 8.61
C LEU A 117 14.82 5.59 9.90
N ALA A 118 13.83 4.71 10.07
CA ALA A 118 13.74 3.84 11.23
C ALA A 118 14.96 2.90 11.34
N SER A 119 15.43 2.34 10.22
CA SER A 119 16.63 1.50 10.21
C SER A 119 17.88 2.27 10.63
N PHE A 120 18.02 3.50 10.15
CA PHE A 120 19.12 4.40 10.52
C PHE A 120 19.11 4.71 12.02
N GLU A 121 17.95 5.08 12.57
CA GLU A 121 17.78 5.35 14.00
C GLU A 121 18.14 4.14 14.87
N ILE A 122 17.70 2.94 14.48
CA ILE A 122 18.00 1.68 15.18
C ILE A 122 19.50 1.37 15.16
N TRP A 123 20.16 1.48 13.99
CA TRP A 123 21.58 1.12 13.87
C TRP A 123 22.51 2.07 14.60
N HIS A 124 22.11 3.33 14.73
CA HIS A 124 22.92 4.38 15.35
C HIS A 124 22.48 4.71 16.78
N ASP A 125 21.49 4.00 17.33
CA ASP A 125 20.90 4.24 18.65
C ASP A 125 20.62 5.73 18.89
N MET A 126 20.01 6.38 17.89
CA MET A 126 19.72 7.81 17.90
C MET A 126 18.35 8.09 17.33
N SER A 127 17.81 9.27 17.61
CA SER A 127 16.61 9.77 16.94
C SER A 127 16.93 10.98 16.07
N VAL A 128 16.36 10.99 14.87
CA VAL A 128 16.43 12.12 13.94
C VAL A 128 15.25 13.05 14.25
N ASP A 129 15.54 14.32 14.50
CA ASP A 129 14.48 15.28 14.77
C ASP A 129 13.55 15.47 13.57
N PHE A 130 12.30 15.86 13.85
CA PHE A 130 11.24 15.98 12.85
C PHE A 130 11.61 16.91 11.69
N ASN A 131 12.27 18.05 11.97
CA ASN A 131 12.59 19.03 10.92
C ASN A 131 13.67 18.48 9.99
N THR A 132 14.66 17.79 10.53
CA THR A 132 15.68 17.09 9.74
C THR A 132 15.06 16.00 8.88
N ALA A 133 14.16 15.17 9.45
CA ALA A 133 13.46 14.13 8.71
C ALA A 133 12.62 14.68 7.55
N VAL A 134 11.87 15.76 7.78
CA VAL A 134 11.08 16.44 6.73
C VAL A 134 11.98 16.98 5.62
N MET A 135 13.07 17.67 5.98
CA MET A 135 14.02 18.23 5.00
C MET A 135 14.68 17.14 4.15
N LEU A 136 15.06 16.00 4.74
CA LEU A 136 15.63 14.87 4.02
C LEU A 136 14.60 14.24 3.08
N LYS A 137 13.36 14.05 3.55
CA LYS A 137 12.26 13.52 2.75
C LYS A 137 12.02 14.39 1.51
N GLU A 138 11.90 15.71 1.67
CA GLU A 138 11.68 16.64 0.56
C GLU A 138 12.79 16.59 -0.49
N LYS A 139 14.06 16.53 -0.06
CA LYS A 139 15.21 16.38 -0.96
C LYS A 139 15.11 15.10 -1.78
N LEU A 140 14.81 13.98 -1.14
CA LEU A 140 14.70 12.69 -1.82
C LEU A 140 13.44 12.61 -2.71
N THR A 141 12.30 13.16 -2.27
CA THR A 141 11.10 13.28 -3.11
C THR A 141 11.42 13.97 -4.43
N ASN A 142 12.14 15.10 -4.41
CA ASN A 142 12.51 15.83 -5.62
C ASN A 142 13.46 15.05 -6.53
N PHE A 143 14.32 14.20 -5.96
CA PHE A 143 15.21 13.33 -6.73
C PHE A 143 14.42 12.23 -7.44
N TYR A 144 13.57 11.48 -6.72
CA TYR A 144 12.81 10.35 -7.27
C TYR A 144 11.67 10.78 -8.21
N ARG A 145 11.14 11.99 -8.05
CA ARG A 145 10.09 12.50 -8.94
C ARG A 145 10.61 12.92 -10.33
N ARG A 146 11.94 13.08 -10.48
CA ARG A 146 12.60 13.50 -11.71
C ARG A 146 13.22 12.35 -12.51
N GLY A 147 13.43 11.19 -11.89
CA GLY A 147 13.97 9.98 -12.52
C GLY A 147 12.86 9.09 -13.04
#